data_AF-A0A9E5Z7S7-F1
#
_entry.id   AF-A0A9E5Z7S7-F1
#
_cell.length_a   1.000
_cell.length_b   1.000
_cell.length_c   1.000
_cell.angle_alpha   90.00
_cell.angle_beta   90.00
_cell.angle_gamma   90.00
#
_symmetry.space_group_name_H-M   'P 1'
#
loop_
_entity.id
_entity.type
_entity.pdbx_description
1 polymer ?
#
loop_
_entity_poly.entity_id
_entity_poly.type
_entity_poly.pdbx_seq_one_letter_code
_entity_poly.pdbx_strand_id
1 'polypeptide(L)'
;MATKLNSEFNYRYLVIGETPWEKIKTLKGFLEGRIRASALEKVAELKFQAKLEELEYLKKSGGLLHVILNLQAEIIELESHMPAQVEAFLLNKEEIKIIKRVLKDTYEIAEPTRIAGYTDEQMFEANAMNEYTTLLCREIQAELIANGRPSPAKLKNAMACPQTFEAVKLLGLMPKETTLIGDQNATLYLEQK
;
A
#
# COMPACT_ATOMS: atom_id res chain seq x y z
N MET A 1 -21.15 -11.51 6.04
CA MET A 1 -21.39 -10.14 6.54
C MET A 1 -20.29 -9.28 5.95
N ALA A 2 -20.62 -8.19 5.24
CA ALA A 2 -19.57 -7.37 4.64
C ALA A 2 -18.89 -6.57 5.76
N THR A 3 -17.57 -6.56 5.78
CA THR A 3 -16.79 -5.79 6.76
C THR A 3 -15.83 -4.87 6.02
N LYS A 4 -15.48 -3.74 6.65
CA LYS A 4 -14.42 -2.88 6.10
C LYS A 4 -13.14 -3.70 6.00
N LEU A 5 -12.40 -3.54 4.92
CA LEU A 5 -11.09 -4.18 4.81
C LEU A 5 -10.12 -3.58 5.84
N ASN A 6 -10.19 -2.26 6.03
CA ASN A 6 -9.29 -1.51 6.91
C ASN A 6 -10.04 -0.40 7.66
N SER A 7 -9.61 -0.15 8.90
CA SER A 7 -10.01 1.01 9.71
C SER A 7 -9.05 2.20 9.52
N GLU A 8 -9.40 3.35 10.07
CA GLU A 8 -8.50 4.51 10.10
C GLU A 8 -7.18 4.22 10.84
N PHE A 9 -7.23 3.41 11.90
CA PHE A 9 -6.03 2.97 12.62
C PHE A 9 -5.08 2.19 11.69
N ASN A 10 -5.62 1.29 10.87
CA ASN A 10 -4.83 0.55 9.89
C ASN A 10 -4.11 1.53 8.95
N TYR A 11 -4.84 2.51 8.41
CA TYR A 11 -4.28 3.49 7.47
C TYR A 11 -3.22 4.41 8.07
N ARG A 12 -3.32 4.76 9.36
CA ARG A 12 -2.36 5.65 10.01
C ARG A 12 -1.09 4.95 10.47
N TYR A 13 -1.25 3.75 11.02
CA TYR A 13 -0.20 3.11 11.82
C TYR A 13 0.33 1.80 11.25
N LEU A 14 -0.48 1.08 10.46
CA LEU A 14 -0.10 -0.23 9.92
C LEU A 14 0.21 -0.20 8.43
N VAL A 15 -0.09 0.90 7.74
CA VAL A 15 0.33 1.11 6.35
C VAL A 15 1.85 1.21 6.28
N ILE A 16 2.42 0.47 5.33
CA ILE A 16 3.85 0.43 5.04
C ILE A 16 4.34 1.83 4.62
N GLY A 17 5.55 2.17 5.06
CA GLY A 17 6.20 3.45 4.82
C GLY A 17 6.74 4.01 6.12
N GLU A 18 8.05 4.13 6.23
CA GLU A 18 8.74 4.65 7.41
C GLU A 18 8.81 6.19 7.41
N THR A 19 8.70 6.78 6.22
CA THR A 19 8.67 8.23 5.96
C THR A 19 7.30 8.72 5.47
N PRO A 20 6.97 10.02 5.66
CA PRO A 20 5.70 10.58 5.19
C PRO A 20 5.45 10.42 3.68
N TRP A 21 6.47 10.63 2.85
CA TRP A 21 6.33 10.49 1.39
C TRP A 21 6.07 9.04 0.95
N GLU A 22 6.74 8.04 1.55
CA GLU A 22 6.47 6.63 1.20
C GLU A 22 5.09 6.19 1.69
N LYS A 23 4.64 6.70 2.85
CA LYS A 23 3.25 6.51 3.30
C LYS A 23 2.24 7.11 2.32
N ILE A 24 2.46 8.33 1.83
CA ILE A 24 1.61 8.99 0.83
C ILE A 24 1.52 8.14 -0.44
N LYS A 25 2.65 7.66 -0.95
CA LYS A 25 2.72 6.79 -2.13
C LYS A 25 1.87 5.54 -1.96
N THR A 26 2.01 4.87 -0.82
CA THR A 26 1.22 3.66 -0.50
C THR A 26 -0.27 3.97 -0.36
N LEU A 27 -0.63 5.04 0.35
CA LEU A 27 -2.02 5.47 0.54
C LEU A 27 -2.70 5.87 -0.79
N LYS A 28 -1.95 6.47 -1.73
CA LYS A 28 -2.45 6.75 -3.08
C LYS A 28 -2.82 5.48 -3.83
N GLY A 29 -1.97 4.44 -3.77
CA GLY A 29 -2.26 3.14 -4.36
C GLY A 29 -3.55 2.51 -3.80
N PHE A 30 -3.75 2.58 -2.48
CA PHE A 30 -5.00 2.13 -1.86
C PHE A 30 -6.20 2.95 -2.33
N LEU A 31 -6.08 4.28 -2.37
CA LEU A 31 -7.16 5.16 -2.81
C LEU A 31 -7.59 4.85 -4.25
N GLU A 32 -6.63 4.68 -5.16
CA GLU A 32 -6.89 4.33 -6.56
C GLU A 32 -7.64 2.99 -6.66
N GLY A 33 -7.19 1.98 -5.90
CA GLY A 33 -7.87 0.68 -5.83
C GLY A 33 -9.32 0.80 -5.40
N ARG A 34 -9.60 1.62 -4.38
CA ARG A 34 -10.97 1.85 -3.86
C ARG A 34 -11.85 2.65 -4.81
N ILE A 35 -11.28 3.63 -5.50
CA ILE A 35 -11.99 4.39 -6.54
C ILE A 35 -12.37 3.45 -7.70
N ARG A 36 -11.45 2.61 -8.17
CA ARG A 36 -11.74 1.61 -9.22
C ARG A 36 -12.81 0.61 -8.78
N ALA A 37 -12.75 0.13 -7.54
CA ALA A 37 -13.78 -0.74 -6.97
C ALA A 37 -15.17 -0.06 -6.92
N SER A 38 -15.23 1.28 -6.80
CA SER A 38 -16.51 2.01 -6.79
C SER A 38 -17.23 1.96 -8.14
N ALA A 39 -16.48 1.88 -9.25
CA ALA A 39 -17.08 1.74 -10.58
C ALA A 39 -17.85 0.41 -10.74
N LEU A 40 -17.49 -0.60 -9.94
CA LEU A 40 -18.14 -1.91 -9.99
C LEU A 40 -19.60 -1.88 -9.50
N GLU A 41 -19.99 -0.88 -8.71
CA GLU A 41 -21.39 -0.66 -8.31
C GLU A 41 -22.26 -0.43 -9.54
N LYS A 42 -21.85 0.50 -10.42
CA LYS A 42 -22.61 0.78 -11.64
C LYS A 42 -22.54 -0.38 -12.63
N VAL A 43 -21.41 -1.08 -12.71
CA VAL A 43 -21.27 -2.27 -13.56
C VAL A 43 -22.22 -3.38 -13.11
N ALA A 44 -22.33 -3.63 -11.80
CA ALA A 44 -23.24 -4.62 -11.24
C ALA A 44 -24.70 -4.26 -11.55
N GLU A 45 -25.09 -3.00 -11.37
CA GLU A 45 -26.43 -2.50 -11.70
C GLU A 45 -26.77 -2.73 -13.18
N LEU A 46 -25.89 -2.32 -14.11
CA LEU A 46 -26.11 -2.48 -15.55
C LEU A 46 -26.18 -3.95 -15.97
N LYS A 47 -25.32 -4.82 -15.41
CA LYS A 47 -25.36 -6.26 -15.70
C LYS A 47 -26.65 -6.90 -15.19
N PHE A 48 -27.14 -6.48 -14.04
CA PHE A 48 -28.41 -6.97 -13.50
C PHE A 48 -29.58 -6.54 -14.39
N GLN A 49 -29.63 -5.27 -14.80
CA GLN A 49 -30.67 -4.78 -15.73
C GLN A 49 -30.63 -5.52 -17.07
N ALA A 50 -29.45 -5.75 -17.63
CA ALA A 50 -29.30 -6.51 -18.88
C ALA A 50 -29.89 -7.93 -18.78
N LYS A 51 -29.70 -8.62 -17.64
CA LYS A 51 -30.29 -9.95 -17.41
C LYS A 51 -31.82 -9.91 -17.31
N LEU A 52 -32.38 -8.87 -16.68
CA LEU A 52 -33.83 -8.68 -16.62
C LEU A 52 -34.42 -8.47 -18.02
N GLU A 53 -33.80 -7.61 -18.83
CA GLU A 53 -34.21 -7.35 -20.22
C GLU A 53 -34.08 -8.60 -21.10
N GLU A 54 -33.00 -9.36 -20.96
CA GLU A 54 -32.79 -10.63 -21.65
C GLU A 54 -33.89 -11.65 -21.31
N LEU A 55 -34.25 -11.75 -20.03
CA LEU A 55 -35.34 -12.63 -19.59
C LEU A 55 -36.69 -12.21 -20.18
N GLU A 56 -37.00 -10.92 -20.20
CA GLU A 56 -38.22 -10.41 -20.82
C GLU A 56 -38.26 -10.72 -22.32
N TYR A 57 -37.16 -10.50 -23.02
CA TYR A 57 -37.05 -10.76 -24.43
C TYR A 57 -37.29 -12.24 -24.74
N LEU A 58 -36.61 -13.14 -24.02
CA LEU A 58 -36.76 -14.60 -24.19
C LEU A 58 -38.21 -15.06 -23.96
N LYS A 59 -38.91 -14.47 -22.98
CA LYS A 59 -40.33 -14.76 -22.73
C LYS A 59 -41.22 -14.29 -23.89
N LYS A 60 -40.95 -13.10 -24.46
CA LYS A 60 -41.71 -12.53 -25.58
C LYS A 60 -41.45 -13.24 -26.91
N SER A 61 -40.22 -13.70 -27.15
CA SER A 61 -39.81 -14.34 -28.40
C SER A 61 -40.11 -15.84 -28.48
N GLY A 62 -40.70 -16.44 -27.44
CA GLY A 62 -40.93 -17.89 -27.37
C GLY A 62 -39.66 -18.71 -27.16
N GLY A 63 -38.71 -18.20 -26.38
CA GLY A 63 -37.46 -18.89 -26.05
C GLY A 63 -37.69 -20.25 -25.37
N LEU A 64 -36.70 -21.14 -25.47
CA LEU A 64 -36.78 -22.48 -24.89
C LEU A 64 -36.96 -22.42 -23.37
N LEU A 65 -37.93 -23.16 -22.83
CA LEU A 65 -38.30 -23.09 -21.42
C LEU A 65 -37.12 -23.33 -20.46
N HIS A 66 -36.25 -24.30 -20.75
CA HIS A 66 -35.10 -24.59 -19.89
C HIS A 66 -34.09 -23.42 -19.82
N VAL A 67 -33.96 -22.65 -20.91
CA VAL A 67 -33.11 -21.44 -20.94
C VAL A 67 -33.72 -20.34 -20.08
N ILE A 68 -35.04 -20.15 -20.19
CA ILE A 68 -35.78 -19.17 -19.36
C ILE A 68 -35.62 -19.52 -17.88
N LEU A 69 -35.82 -20.79 -17.50
CA LEU A 69 -35.72 -21.25 -16.12
C LEU A 69 -34.28 -21.09 -15.56
N ASN A 70 -33.25 -21.39 -16.35
CA ASN A 70 -31.86 -21.18 -15.94
C ASN A 70 -31.57 -19.70 -15.68
N LEU A 71 -31.98 -18.79 -16.60
CA LEU A 71 -31.76 -17.36 -16.42
C LEU A 71 -32.54 -16.82 -15.21
N GLN A 72 -33.74 -17.32 -14.95
CA GLN A 72 -34.50 -16.97 -13.73
C GLN A 72 -33.78 -17.42 -12.46
N ALA A 73 -33.20 -18.63 -12.44
CA ALA A 73 -32.43 -19.12 -11.31
C ALA A 73 -31.20 -18.23 -11.04
N GLU A 74 -30.46 -17.85 -12.09
CA GLU A 74 -29.34 -16.92 -11.97
C GLU A 74 -29.74 -15.56 -11.40
N ILE A 75 -30.89 -15.01 -11.84
CA ILE A 75 -31.40 -13.72 -11.33
C ILE A 75 -31.73 -13.83 -9.84
N ILE A 76 -32.41 -14.90 -9.42
CA ILE A 76 -32.75 -15.13 -7.99
C ILE A 76 -31.48 -15.27 -7.14
N GLU A 77 -30.47 -15.98 -7.64
CA GLU A 77 -29.17 -16.09 -6.98
C GLU A 77 -28.51 -14.71 -6.81
N LEU A 78 -28.48 -13.91 -7.87
CA LEU A 78 -27.94 -12.54 -7.82
C LEU A 78 -28.68 -11.68 -6.79
N GLU A 79 -30.01 -11.70 -6.79
CA GLU A 79 -30.85 -10.98 -5.83
C GLU A 79 -30.54 -11.38 -4.39
N SER A 80 -30.28 -12.67 -4.13
CA SER A 80 -29.92 -13.16 -2.80
C SER A 80 -28.61 -12.55 -2.25
N HIS A 81 -27.71 -12.14 -3.14
CA HIS A 81 -26.42 -11.54 -2.79
C HIS A 81 -26.44 -10.00 -2.75
N MET A 82 -27.47 -9.35 -3.30
CA MET A 82 -27.54 -7.89 -3.39
C MET A 82 -27.42 -7.16 -2.04
N PRO A 83 -28.07 -7.58 -0.94
CA PRO A 83 -27.96 -6.86 0.32
C PRO A 83 -26.51 -6.76 0.82
N ALA A 84 -25.77 -7.87 0.74
CA ALA A 84 -24.35 -7.91 1.12
C ALA A 84 -23.48 -7.08 0.15
N GLN A 85 -23.84 -7.06 -1.13
CA GLN A 85 -23.14 -6.27 -2.14
C GLN A 85 -23.32 -4.76 -1.91
N VAL A 86 -24.54 -4.31 -1.60
CA VAL A 86 -24.85 -2.93 -1.25
C VAL A 86 -24.08 -2.50 -0.01
N GLU A 87 -24.08 -3.34 1.04
CA GLU A 87 -23.28 -3.11 2.24
C GLU A 87 -21.80 -2.94 1.90
N ALA A 88 -21.23 -3.81 1.07
CA ALA A 88 -19.84 -3.71 0.63
C ALA A 88 -19.53 -2.39 -0.12
N PHE A 89 -20.43 -1.92 -0.98
CA PHE A 89 -20.25 -0.63 -1.67
C PHE A 89 -20.30 0.56 -0.71
N LEU A 90 -21.19 0.54 0.29
CA LEU A 90 -21.24 1.57 1.32
C LEU A 90 -19.95 1.59 2.15
N LEU A 91 -19.45 0.43 2.55
CA LEU A 91 -18.19 0.31 3.29
C LEU A 91 -17.00 0.83 2.47
N ASN A 92 -16.96 0.53 1.16
CA ASN A 92 -15.93 1.05 0.25
C ASN A 92 -15.97 2.59 0.15
N LYS A 93 -17.17 3.20 0.06
CA LYS A 93 -17.34 4.67 0.06
C LYS A 93 -16.83 5.30 1.35
N GLU A 94 -17.10 4.69 2.49
CA GLU A 94 -16.57 5.15 3.78
C GLU A 94 -15.04 5.01 3.86
N GLU A 95 -14.48 3.93 3.32
CA GLU A 95 -13.04 3.70 3.29
C GLU A 95 -12.31 4.75 2.44
N ILE A 96 -12.88 5.15 1.30
CA ILE A 96 -12.36 6.27 0.47
C ILE A 96 -12.28 7.56 1.28
N LYS A 97 -13.30 7.88 2.09
CA LYS A 97 -13.31 9.08 2.94
C LYS A 97 -12.20 9.03 3.98
N ILE A 98 -11.99 7.87 4.61
CA ILE A 98 -10.93 7.65 5.58
C ILE A 98 -9.56 7.85 4.93
N ILE A 99 -9.29 7.18 3.80
CA ILE A 99 -7.99 7.27 3.11
C ILE A 99 -7.72 8.72 2.70
N LYS A 100 -8.70 9.45 2.17
CA LYS A 100 -8.55 10.88 1.82
C LYS A 100 -8.19 11.75 3.02
N ARG A 101 -8.80 11.50 4.19
CA ARG A 101 -8.47 12.21 5.43
C ARG A 101 -7.04 11.90 5.87
N VAL A 102 -6.66 10.62 5.93
CA VAL A 102 -5.30 10.22 6.34
C VAL A 102 -4.26 10.75 5.36
N LEU A 103 -4.54 10.74 4.05
CA LEU A 103 -3.68 11.37 3.04
C LEU A 103 -3.48 12.86 3.33
N LYS A 104 -4.55 13.61 3.57
CA LYS A 104 -4.46 15.04 3.90
C LYS A 104 -3.54 15.28 5.09
N ASP A 105 -3.76 14.56 6.20
CA ASP A 105 -2.95 14.70 7.40
C ASP A 105 -1.48 14.29 7.15
N THR A 106 -1.24 13.28 6.31
CA THR A 106 0.12 12.86 5.98
C THR A 106 0.83 13.88 5.10
N TYR A 107 0.11 14.53 4.17
CA TYR A 107 0.64 15.65 3.40
C TYR A 107 1.00 16.84 4.30
N GLU A 108 0.19 17.18 5.30
CA GLU A 108 0.53 18.27 6.24
C GLU A 108 1.89 18.05 6.92
N ILE A 109 2.28 16.79 7.16
CA ILE A 109 3.59 16.41 7.69
C ILE A 109 4.68 16.43 6.61
N ALA A 110 4.35 16.01 5.38
CA ALA A 110 5.31 15.84 4.29
C ALA A 110 5.67 17.16 3.57
N GLU A 111 4.69 18.03 3.34
CA GLU A 111 4.83 19.26 2.55
C GLU A 111 5.97 20.20 3.01
N PRO A 112 6.24 20.39 4.32
CA PRO A 112 7.39 21.17 4.76
C PRO A 112 8.76 20.66 4.25
N THR A 113 8.82 19.39 3.83
CA THR A 113 10.04 18.75 3.28
C THR A 113 10.06 18.73 1.75
N ARG A 114 9.04 19.29 1.08
CA ARG A 114 8.96 19.30 -0.39
C ARG A 114 10.08 20.16 -0.98
N ILE A 115 10.80 19.58 -1.94
CA ILE A 115 11.76 20.31 -2.76
C ILE A 115 10.98 21.22 -3.73
N ALA A 116 11.29 22.50 -3.74
CA ALA A 116 10.56 23.48 -4.56
C ALA A 116 10.52 23.06 -6.05
N GLY A 117 9.31 23.03 -6.62
CA GLY A 117 9.09 22.61 -8.01
C GLY A 117 8.98 21.10 -8.23
N TYR A 118 9.17 20.26 -7.20
CA TYR A 118 9.06 18.80 -7.36
C TYR A 118 7.61 18.33 -7.27
N THR A 119 7.26 17.46 -8.22
CA THR A 119 6.03 16.66 -8.19
C THR A 119 6.11 15.56 -7.14
N ASP A 120 4.98 14.91 -6.84
CA ASP A 120 4.95 13.82 -5.86
C ASP A 120 5.83 12.63 -6.26
N GLU A 121 5.85 12.25 -7.54
CA GLU A 121 6.72 11.17 -8.02
C GLU A 121 8.19 11.51 -7.86
N GLN A 122 8.58 12.76 -8.16
CA GLN A 122 9.94 13.23 -7.93
C GLN A 122 10.29 13.27 -6.43
N MET A 123 9.32 13.59 -5.56
CA MET A 123 9.52 13.52 -4.12
C MET A 123 9.65 12.07 -3.63
N PHE A 124 8.91 11.11 -4.19
CA PHE A 124 9.07 9.70 -3.84
C PHE A 124 10.47 9.20 -4.17
N GLU A 125 10.97 9.53 -5.36
CA GLU A 125 12.33 9.15 -5.77
C GLU A 125 13.38 9.86 -4.90
N ALA A 126 13.27 11.17 -4.72
CA ALA A 126 14.20 11.95 -3.90
C ALA A 126 14.23 11.48 -2.44
N ASN A 127 13.10 10.95 -1.92
CA ASN A 127 12.99 10.48 -0.55
C ASN A 127 13.28 8.98 -0.38
N ALA A 128 13.53 8.23 -1.46
CA ALA A 128 13.78 6.79 -1.40
C ALA A 128 14.98 6.44 -0.49
N MET A 129 16.03 7.25 -0.50
CA MET A 129 17.19 7.06 0.36
C MET A 129 16.85 7.28 1.85
N ASN A 130 16.00 8.26 2.15
CA ASN A 130 15.54 8.52 3.52
C ASN A 130 14.62 7.41 4.03
N GLU A 131 13.76 6.87 3.16
CA GLU A 131 12.95 5.69 3.47
C GLU A 131 13.83 4.50 3.84
N TYR A 132 14.78 4.15 2.96
CA TYR A 132 15.72 3.07 3.20
C TYR A 132 16.51 3.26 4.51
N THR A 133 17.03 4.46 4.73
CA THR A 133 17.80 4.78 5.94
C THR A 133 16.96 4.70 7.20
N THR A 134 15.73 5.23 7.18
CA THR A 134 14.83 5.24 8.34
C THR A 134 14.41 3.83 8.72
N LEU A 135 14.05 3.01 7.73
CA LEU A 135 13.73 1.60 7.93
C LEU A 135 14.89 0.89 8.61
N LEU A 136 16.10 1.00 8.05
CA LEU A 136 17.25 0.28 8.55
C LEU A 136 17.65 0.73 9.96
N CYS A 137 17.58 2.03 10.26
CA CYS A 137 17.81 2.56 11.59
C CYS A 137 16.82 1.99 12.61
N ARG A 138 15.53 1.91 12.27
CA ARG A 138 14.48 1.35 13.16
C ARG A 138 14.69 -0.14 13.39
N GLU A 139 15.06 -0.89 12.37
CA GLU A 139 15.37 -2.32 12.50
C GLU A 139 16.59 -2.57 13.39
N ILE A 140 17.69 -1.81 13.17
CA ILE A 140 18.89 -1.88 14.02
C ILE A 140 18.55 -1.53 15.47
N GLN A 141 17.76 -0.48 15.69
CA GLN A 141 17.32 -0.07 17.02
C GLN A 141 16.45 -1.15 17.67
N ALA A 142 15.53 -1.76 16.93
CA ALA A 142 14.71 -2.85 17.43
C ALA A 142 15.55 -4.07 17.83
N GLU A 143 16.55 -4.45 17.03
CA GLU A 143 17.46 -5.54 17.36
C GLU A 143 18.36 -5.22 18.57
N LEU A 144 18.83 -3.98 18.70
CA LEU A 144 19.54 -3.52 19.89
C LEU A 144 18.68 -3.68 21.15
N ILE A 145 17.41 -3.28 21.09
CA ILE A 145 16.47 -3.40 22.22
C ILE A 145 16.18 -4.87 22.54
N ALA A 146 15.91 -5.68 21.52
CA ALA A 146 15.51 -7.07 21.71
C ALA A 146 16.67 -7.99 22.10
N ASN A 147 17.86 -7.80 21.50
CA ASN A 147 18.97 -8.73 21.55
C ASN A 147 20.24 -8.15 22.18
N GLY A 148 20.27 -6.87 22.52
CA GLY A 148 21.46 -6.15 23.01
C GLY A 148 22.52 -5.88 21.93
N ARG A 149 22.27 -6.26 20.66
CA ARG A 149 23.18 -6.05 19.53
C ARG A 149 22.42 -6.08 18.21
N PRO A 150 22.87 -5.32 17.19
CA PRO A 150 22.35 -5.43 15.84
C PRO A 150 22.88 -6.69 15.15
N SER A 151 22.13 -7.19 14.18
CA SER A 151 22.52 -8.33 13.36
C SER A 151 23.61 -7.92 12.36
N PRO A 152 24.56 -8.83 12.04
CA PRO A 152 25.57 -8.57 11.03
C PRO A 152 25.00 -8.17 9.66
N ALA A 153 23.83 -8.70 9.30
CA ALA A 153 23.17 -8.39 8.03
C ALA A 153 22.70 -6.93 7.97
N LYS A 154 22.07 -6.41 9.03
CA LYS A 154 21.61 -5.01 9.07
C LYS A 154 22.79 -4.04 9.09
N LEU A 155 23.87 -4.38 9.80
CA LEU A 155 25.11 -3.61 9.75
C LEU A 155 25.71 -3.60 8.33
N LYS A 156 25.76 -4.74 7.64
CA LYS A 156 26.26 -4.82 6.26
C LYS A 156 25.44 -3.95 5.30
N ASN A 157 24.11 -3.97 5.43
CA ASN A 157 23.23 -3.11 4.64
C ASN A 157 23.49 -1.63 4.91
N ALA A 158 23.71 -1.24 6.16
CA ALA A 158 24.00 0.16 6.51
C ALA A 158 25.33 0.60 5.93
N MET A 159 26.34 -0.27 6.01
CA MET A 159 27.67 -0.06 5.44
C MET A 159 27.68 0.01 3.90
N ALA A 160 26.65 -0.50 3.22
CA ALA A 160 26.54 -0.47 1.75
C ALA A 160 26.11 0.89 1.20
N CYS A 161 25.58 1.79 2.03
CA CYS A 161 25.19 3.14 1.62
C CYS A 161 25.92 4.18 2.49
N PRO A 162 26.81 5.01 1.94
CA PRO A 162 27.60 5.96 2.73
C PRO A 162 26.76 6.90 3.61
N GLN A 163 25.64 7.42 3.07
CA GLN A 163 24.74 8.30 3.81
C GLN A 163 24.04 7.57 4.96
N THR A 164 23.61 6.33 4.73
CA THR A 164 23.00 5.50 5.77
C THR A 164 24.00 5.11 6.85
N PHE A 165 25.24 4.79 6.46
CA PHE A 165 26.33 4.48 7.39
C PHE A 165 26.63 5.66 8.34
N GLU A 166 26.69 6.87 7.81
CA GLU A 166 26.86 8.07 8.64
C GLU A 166 25.64 8.36 9.51
N ALA A 167 24.42 8.12 9.00
CA ALA A 167 23.19 8.28 9.79
C ALA A 167 23.15 7.33 11.00
N VAL A 168 23.49 6.04 10.83
CA VAL A 168 23.50 5.09 11.97
C VAL A 168 24.54 5.44 13.02
N LYS A 169 25.69 5.99 12.61
CA LYS A 169 26.72 6.51 13.53
C LYS A 169 26.24 7.76 14.27
N LEU A 170 25.61 8.70 13.56
CA LEU A 170 25.09 9.94 14.14
C LEU A 170 24.03 9.66 15.21
N LEU A 171 23.15 8.70 14.94
CA LEU A 171 22.08 8.29 15.85
C LEU A 171 22.56 7.42 17.03
N GLY A 172 23.86 7.11 17.10
CA GLY A 172 24.42 6.28 18.17
C GLY A 172 24.02 4.80 18.08
N LEU A 173 23.54 4.36 16.91
CA LEU A 173 23.23 2.94 16.64
C LEU A 173 24.50 2.13 16.33
N MET A 174 25.63 2.81 16.15
CA MET A 174 26.96 2.27 15.91
C MET A 174 28.01 3.20 16.54
N PRO A 175 29.19 2.69 16.98
CA PRO A 175 30.27 3.55 17.46
C PRO A 175 30.70 4.57 16.39
N LYS A 176 30.94 5.82 16.79
CA LYS A 176 31.22 6.94 15.88
C LYS A 176 32.58 6.82 15.19
N GLU A 177 33.51 6.17 15.86
CA GLU A 177 34.86 5.85 15.40
C GLU A 177 34.91 4.69 14.39
N THR A 178 33.77 4.02 14.14
CA THR A 178 33.71 2.90 13.19
C THR A 178 34.10 3.39 11.80
N THR A 179 35.10 2.72 11.23
CA THR A 179 35.64 2.99 9.90
C THR A 179 35.40 1.77 9.01
N LEU A 180 35.00 1.99 7.76
CA LEU A 180 34.82 0.91 6.79
C LEU A 180 36.18 0.28 6.43
N ILE A 181 36.21 -1.05 6.33
CA ILE A 181 37.40 -1.77 5.87
C ILE A 181 37.39 -1.75 4.34
N GLY A 182 38.25 -0.92 3.75
CA GLY A 182 38.33 -0.72 2.29
C GLY A 182 37.31 0.28 1.75
N ASP A 183 37.55 0.80 0.54
CA ASP A 183 36.49 1.43 -0.27
C ASP A 183 35.48 0.32 -0.66
N GLN A 184 34.19 0.64 -0.77
CA GLN A 184 33.18 -0.32 -1.26
C GLN A 184 33.54 -0.89 -2.65
N ASN A 185 34.38 -0.15 -3.41
CA ASN A 185 34.94 -0.54 -4.70
C ASN A 185 36.40 -1.01 -4.64
N ALA A 186 37.05 -0.99 -3.46
CA ALA A 186 38.42 -1.48 -3.32
C ALA A 186 38.41 -3.01 -3.33
N THR A 187 39.07 -3.58 -4.34
CA THR A 187 39.41 -5.00 -4.32
C THR A 187 40.48 -5.22 -3.25
N LEU A 188 40.18 -6.02 -2.23
CA LEU A 188 41.18 -6.49 -1.27
C LEU A 188 42.13 -7.44 -1.98
N TYR A 189 43.31 -6.94 -2.38
CA TYR A 189 44.40 -7.79 -2.85
C TYR A 189 45.06 -8.45 -1.63
N LEU A 190 44.75 -9.72 -1.41
CA LEU A 190 45.47 -10.56 -0.46
C LEU A 190 46.66 -11.16 -1.21
N GLU A 191 47.86 -10.62 -1.01
CA GLU A 191 49.08 -11.29 -1.45
C GLU A 191 49.23 -12.59 -0.64
N GLN A 192 49.10 -13.73 -1.32
CA GLN A 192 49.44 -15.02 -0.75
C GLN A 192 50.98 -15.13 -0.76
N LYS A 193 51.58 -15.15 0.42
CA LYS A 193 53.00 -15.48 0.61
C LYS A 193 53.22 -17.00 0.58
#